data_AF-A0A3N9URA8-F1
#
_entry.id   AF-A0A3N9URA8-F1
#
_cell.length_a   1.000
_cell.length_b   1.000
_cell.length_c   1.000
_cell.angle_alpha   90.00
_cell.angle_beta   90.00
_cell.angle_gamma   90.00
#
_symmetry.space_group_name_H-M   'P 1'
#
loop_
_entity.id
_entity.type
_entity.pdbx_description
1 polymer ?
#
loop_
_entity_poly.entity_id
_entity_poly.type
_entity_poly.pdbx_seq_one_letter_code
_entity_poly.pdbx_strand_id
1 'polypeptide(L)'
;MNNVIDFISIKQQKQDVQVAKLFSKANSLQNPEQVNKLVEEKSLAIQDHKLFLAFLAYLEEKQIDAVSIFQAVLKLPKHQFELQYSMNWHSVVQLCFTFLSILKENDPKHYQQFISVMK
;
A
#
# COMPACT_ATOMS: atom_id res chain seq x y z
N MET A 1 6.46 -15.01 -20.48
CA MET A 1 6.32 -14.93 -19.01
C MET A 1 5.75 -13.55 -18.68
N ASN A 2 4.44 -13.39 -18.76
CA ASN A 2 3.74 -12.14 -18.46
C ASN A 2 2.62 -12.49 -17.49
N ASN A 3 2.74 -12.14 -16.21
CA ASN A 3 1.64 -12.23 -15.24
C ASN A 3 1.90 -11.34 -14.02
N VAL A 4 2.44 -10.13 -14.23
CA VAL A 4 2.26 -9.06 -13.23
C VAL A 4 1.11 -8.24 -13.77
N ILE A 5 -0.05 -8.40 -13.14
CA ILE A 5 -1.25 -7.68 -13.55
C ILE A 5 -0.97 -6.19 -13.30
N ASP A 6 -0.81 -5.44 -14.38
CA ASP A 6 -0.76 -3.98 -14.40
C ASP A 6 -2.15 -3.43 -14.04
N PHE A 7 -2.59 -3.66 -12.79
CA PHE A 7 -3.89 -3.19 -12.29
C PHE A 7 -3.98 -1.67 -12.20
N ILE A 8 -2.85 -0.96 -12.29
CA ILE A 8 -2.74 0.50 -12.06
C ILE A 8 -2.11 1.18 -13.28
N SER A 9 -2.45 0.73 -14.48
CA SER A 9 -2.16 1.52 -15.67
C SER A 9 -3.43 2.23 -16.12
N ILE A 10 -3.31 3.56 -16.17
CA ILE A 10 -4.21 4.55 -16.76
C ILE A 10 -5.08 5.29 -15.71
N LYS A 11 -4.60 6.51 -15.38
CA LYS A 11 -5.38 7.71 -14.98
C LYS A 11 -5.27 8.23 -13.53
N GLN A 12 -4.10 8.18 -12.91
CA GLN A 12 -3.81 8.97 -11.69
C GLN A 12 -2.43 9.64 -11.83
N GLN A 13 -2.40 10.92 -12.22
CA GLN A 13 -1.15 11.59 -12.65
C GLN A 13 -0.69 12.76 -11.76
N LYS A 14 -1.37 13.09 -10.66
CA LYS A 14 -0.97 14.24 -9.82
C LYS A 14 -0.74 13.93 -8.34
N GLN A 15 -1.66 13.24 -7.67
CA GLN A 15 -1.44 12.76 -6.29
C GLN A 15 -0.50 11.54 -6.28
N ASP A 16 -0.76 10.60 -7.19
CA ASP A 16 0.11 9.46 -7.46
C ASP A 16 1.53 9.85 -7.85
N VAL A 17 1.75 11.01 -8.46
CA VAL A 17 3.11 11.45 -8.81
C VAL A 17 3.88 11.92 -7.58
N GLN A 18 3.24 12.44 -6.53
CA GLN A 18 3.94 12.82 -5.30
C GLN A 18 4.26 11.60 -4.45
N VAL A 19 3.28 10.72 -4.28
CA VAL A 19 3.41 9.37 -3.71
C VAL A 19 4.51 8.62 -4.47
N ALA A 20 4.38 8.42 -5.78
CA ALA A 20 5.39 7.76 -6.61
C ALA A 20 6.73 8.50 -6.69
N LYS A 21 6.83 9.82 -6.53
CA LYS A 21 8.13 10.53 -6.44
C LYS A 21 8.82 10.30 -5.10
N LEU A 22 8.05 10.25 -4.01
CA LEU A 22 8.58 9.89 -2.69
C LEU A 22 9.03 8.43 -2.69
N PHE A 23 8.24 7.54 -3.30
CA PHE A 23 8.50 6.09 -3.34
C PHE A 23 9.49 5.65 -4.42
N SER A 24 9.60 6.34 -5.55
CA SER A 24 10.63 6.05 -6.56
C SER A 24 12.03 6.36 -6.06
N LYS A 25 12.16 7.27 -5.09
CA LYS A 25 13.43 7.55 -4.40
C LYS A 25 13.64 6.66 -3.18
N ALA A 26 12.56 6.24 -2.52
CA ALA A 26 12.60 5.40 -1.32
C ALA A 26 12.31 3.94 -1.69
N ASN A 27 13.37 3.13 -1.82
CA ASN A 27 13.25 1.67 -2.00
C ASN A 27 12.67 0.93 -0.76
N SER A 28 12.10 1.64 0.22
CA SER A 28 11.61 1.13 1.49
C SER A 28 10.72 2.14 2.22
N LEU A 29 9.88 1.66 3.13
CA LEU A 29 8.88 2.45 3.87
C LEU A 29 9.17 2.54 5.38
N GLN A 30 10.44 2.67 5.75
CA GLN A 30 10.93 2.53 7.13
C GLN A 30 10.69 3.73 8.05
N ASN A 31 10.06 4.82 7.58
CA ASN A 31 9.85 6.02 8.41
C ASN A 31 8.35 6.19 8.74
N PRO A 32 7.92 5.85 9.98
CA PRO A 32 6.54 6.01 10.43
C PRO A 32 5.98 7.43 10.32
N GLU A 33 6.80 8.47 10.53
CA GLU A 33 6.35 9.85 10.46
C GLU A 33 6.00 10.26 9.03
N GLN A 34 6.77 9.79 8.05
CA GLN A 34 6.49 10.02 6.63
C GLN A 34 5.21 9.31 6.19
N VAL A 35 4.98 8.09 6.66
CA VAL A 35 3.74 7.36 6.41
C VAL A 35 2.54 8.10 7.01
N ASN A 36 2.64 8.53 8.27
CA ASN A 36 1.56 9.28 8.93
C ASN A 36 1.20 10.55 8.17
N LYS A 37 2.19 11.34 7.77
CA LYS A 37 1.98 12.57 7.01
C LYS A 37 1.27 12.31 5.67
N LEU A 38 1.66 11.26 4.97
CA LEU A 38 1.05 10.87 3.70
C LEU A 38 -0.38 10.36 3.86
N VAL A 39 -0.68 9.65 4.95
CA VAL A 39 -2.06 9.23 5.28
C VAL A 39 -2.95 10.45 5.58
N GLU A 40 -2.41 11.48 6.23
CA GLU A 40 -3.13 12.74 6.54
C GLU A 40 -3.41 13.58 5.29
N GLU A 41 -2.45 13.61 4.36
CA GLU A 41 -2.58 14.35 3.11
C GLU A 41 -3.45 13.62 2.06
N LYS A 42 -3.68 12.31 2.23
CA LYS A 42 -4.45 11.50 1.28
C LYS A 42 -5.95 11.72 1.48
N SER A 43 -6.56 12.44 0.54
CA SER A 43 -8.02 12.42 0.34
C SER A 43 -8.39 11.15 -0.42
N LEU A 44 -9.11 10.23 0.23
CA LEU A 44 -9.57 8.97 -0.38
C LEU A 44 -10.52 9.26 -1.55
N ALA A 45 -10.13 8.91 -2.78
CA ALA A 45 -11.01 8.99 -3.92
C ALA A 45 -11.86 7.71 -4.02
N ILE A 46 -13.11 7.83 -4.48
CA ILE A 46 -14.05 6.69 -4.63
C ILE A 46 -13.45 5.54 -5.47
N GLN A 47 -12.57 5.85 -6.44
CA GLN A 47 -11.87 4.85 -7.26
C GLN A 47 -10.87 3.99 -6.46
N ASP A 48 -10.27 4.56 -5.42
CA ASP A 48 -9.30 3.86 -4.57
C ASP A 48 -9.96 2.71 -3.81
N HIS A 49 -11.26 2.85 -3.48
CA HIS A 49 -12.04 1.81 -2.80
C HIS A 49 -12.36 0.61 -3.71
N LYS A 50 -12.66 0.84 -5.00
CA LYS A 50 -12.96 -0.26 -5.94
C LYS A 50 -11.73 -1.13 -6.22
N LEU A 51 -10.58 -0.48 -6.45
CA LEU A 51 -9.30 -1.18 -6.63
C LEU A 51 -8.89 -1.90 -5.34
N PHE A 52 -9.09 -1.27 -4.18
CA PHE A 52 -8.83 -1.88 -2.89
C PHE A 52 -9.64 -3.15 -2.66
N LEU A 53 -10.96 -3.11 -2.89
CA LEU A 53 -11.82 -4.28 -2.75
C LEU A 53 -11.45 -5.40 -3.75
N ALA A 54 -11.13 -5.06 -4.99
CA ALA A 54 -10.67 -6.03 -5.99
C ALA A 54 -9.36 -6.71 -5.56
N PHE A 55 -8.44 -5.95 -4.97
CA PHE A 55 -7.20 -6.50 -4.43
C PHE A 55 -7.44 -7.41 -3.22
N LEU A 56 -8.34 -7.03 -2.30
CA LEU A 56 -8.69 -7.90 -1.18
C LEU A 56 -9.31 -9.22 -1.65
N ALA A 57 -10.23 -9.17 -2.62
CA ALA A 57 -10.81 -10.37 -3.22
C ALA A 57 -9.73 -11.26 -3.88
N TYR A 58 -8.77 -10.67 -4.59
CA TYR A 58 -7.63 -11.39 -5.15
C TYR A 58 -6.79 -12.08 -4.06
N LEU A 59 -6.50 -11.40 -2.94
CA LEU A 59 -5.75 -12.01 -1.85
C LEU A 59 -6.51 -13.14 -1.18
N GLU A 60 -7.82 -12.98 -0.99
CA GLU A 60 -8.70 -14.02 -0.45
C GLU A 60 -8.73 -15.27 -1.34
N GLU A 61 -8.87 -15.10 -2.66
CA GLU A 61 -8.78 -16.20 -3.64
C GLU A 61 -7.44 -16.95 -3.57
N LYS A 62 -6.35 -16.22 -3.29
CA LYS A 62 -5.01 -16.78 -3.12
C LYS A 62 -4.75 -17.32 -1.71
N GLN A 63 -5.71 -17.22 -0.80
CA GLN A 63 -5.57 -17.55 0.62
C GLN A 63 -4.40 -16.81 1.29
N ILE A 64 -4.16 -15.58 0.86
CA ILE A 64 -3.12 -14.70 1.37
C ILE A 64 -3.77 -13.71 2.34
N ASP A 65 -3.23 -13.61 3.55
CA ASP A 65 -3.68 -12.61 4.52
C ASP A 65 -3.25 -11.20 4.07
N ALA A 66 -4.22 -10.31 3.88
CA ALA A 66 -4.00 -8.93 3.47
C ALA A 66 -3.18 -8.14 4.50
N VAL A 67 -3.39 -8.40 5.80
CA VAL A 67 -2.63 -7.75 6.87
C VAL A 67 -1.14 -8.09 6.74
N SER A 68 -0.81 -9.36 6.49
CA SER A 68 0.58 -9.80 6.28
C SER A 68 1.24 -9.11 5.08
N ILE A 69 0.52 -8.93 3.96
CA ILE A 69 1.03 -8.25 2.77
C ILE A 69 1.27 -6.76 3.04
N PHE A 70 0.32 -6.09 3.69
CA PHE A 70 0.48 -4.68 4.04
C PHE A 70 1.57 -4.45 5.10
N GLN A 71 1.81 -5.38 6.02
CA GLN A 71 2.96 -5.30 6.91
C GLN A 71 4.27 -5.55 6.16
N ALA A 72 4.29 -6.52 5.25
CA ALA A 72 5.47 -6.86 4.47
C ALA A 72 5.90 -5.72 3.55
N VAL A 73 4.95 -5.02 2.90
CA VAL A 73 5.27 -3.90 2.00
C VAL A 73 5.87 -2.69 2.76
N LEU A 74 5.53 -2.54 4.04
CA LEU A 74 6.07 -1.49 4.90
C LEU A 74 7.47 -1.85 5.45
N LYS A 75 7.72 -3.12 5.73
CA LYS A 75 8.98 -3.59 6.33
C LYS A 75 10.07 -3.89 5.30
N LEU A 76 9.70 -4.54 4.20
CA LEU A 76 10.65 -5.06 3.23
C LEU A 76 11.05 -3.97 2.22
N PRO A 77 12.32 -3.91 1.83
CA PRO A 77 12.73 -3.18 0.64
C PRO A 77 12.02 -3.73 -0.60
N LYS A 78 11.76 -2.85 -1.58
CA LYS A 78 11.07 -3.16 -2.85
C LYS A 78 11.50 -4.51 -3.43
N HIS A 79 12.80 -4.70 -3.65
CA HIS A 79 13.33 -5.90 -4.30
C HIS A 79 13.03 -7.18 -3.51
N GLN A 80 13.09 -7.12 -2.17
CA GLN A 80 12.80 -8.29 -1.33
C GLN A 80 11.30 -8.61 -1.34
N PHE A 81 10.45 -7.59 -1.30
CA PHE A 81 9.01 -7.76 -1.39
C PHE A 81 8.59 -8.36 -2.74
N GLU A 82 9.07 -7.81 -3.85
CA GLU A 82 8.73 -8.28 -5.19
C GLU A 82 9.23 -9.71 -5.42
N LEU A 83 10.41 -10.07 -4.89
CA LEU A 83 10.93 -11.45 -4.92
C LEU A 83 10.04 -12.42 -4.13
N GLN A 84 9.61 -12.03 -2.92
CA GLN A 84 8.88 -12.90 -2.03
C GLN A 84 7.41 -13.11 -2.45
N TYR A 85 6.75 -12.03 -2.89
CA TYR A 85 5.30 -12.03 -3.14
C TYR A 85 4.93 -12.00 -4.62
N SER A 86 5.89 -11.75 -5.52
CA SER A 86 5.61 -11.58 -6.96
C SER A 86 4.53 -10.54 -7.27
N MET A 87 4.39 -9.53 -6.40
CA MET A 87 3.44 -8.43 -6.52
C MET A 87 4.20 -7.14 -6.80
N ASN A 88 3.64 -6.22 -7.60
CA ASN A 88 4.24 -4.90 -7.83
C ASN A 88 4.23 -4.09 -6.53
N TRP A 89 5.41 -3.77 -6.01
CA TRP A 89 5.54 -3.09 -4.71
C TRP A 89 4.83 -1.73 -4.70
N HIS A 90 4.94 -0.94 -5.76
CA HIS A 90 4.32 0.40 -5.82
C HIS A 90 2.79 0.31 -5.76
N SER A 91 2.21 -0.65 -6.48
CA SER A 91 0.76 -0.88 -6.46
C SER A 91 0.28 -1.30 -5.07
N VAL A 92 1.00 -2.21 -4.42
CA VAL A 92 0.67 -2.66 -3.06
C VAL A 92 0.84 -1.52 -2.05
N VAL A 93 1.84 -0.64 -2.22
CA VAL A 93 2.00 0.56 -1.39
C VAL A 93 0.77 1.46 -1.48
N GLN A 94 0.28 1.76 -2.68
CA GLN A 94 -0.92 2.61 -2.85
C GLN A 94 -2.15 2.02 -2.15
N LEU A 95 -2.35 0.70 -2.29
CA LEU A 95 -3.43 -0.05 -1.66
C LEU A 95 -3.26 -0.10 -0.13
N CYS A 96 -2.02 -0.23 0.36
CA CYS A 96 -1.67 -0.15 1.77
C CYS A 96 -2.02 1.22 2.34
N PHE A 97 -1.74 2.32 1.63
CA PHE A 97 -2.16 3.65 2.06
C PHE A 97 -3.68 3.81 2.10
N THR A 98 -4.41 3.19 1.17
CA THR A 98 -5.89 3.16 1.23
C THR A 98 -6.37 2.42 2.48
N PHE A 99 -5.78 1.25 2.77
CA PHE A 99 -6.05 0.53 4.02
C PHE A 99 -5.75 1.36 5.27
N LEU A 100 -4.59 2.01 5.30
CA LEU A 100 -4.16 2.84 6.43
C LEU A 100 -5.07 4.05 6.65
N SER A 101 -5.52 4.72 5.58
CA SER A 101 -6.50 5.81 5.68
C SER A 101 -7.84 5.30 6.25
N ILE A 102 -8.36 4.19 5.73
CA ILE A 102 -9.60 3.57 6.23
C ILE A 102 -9.43 3.16 7.70
N LEU A 103 -8.30 2.54 8.06
CA LEU A 103 -8.02 2.09 9.42
C LEU A 103 -7.88 3.27 10.37
N LYS A 104 -7.25 4.38 9.96
CA LYS A 104 -7.16 5.59 10.78
C LYS A 104 -8.52 6.21 11.07
N GLU A 105 -9.43 6.22 10.09
CA GLU A 105 -10.77 6.79 10.25
C GLU A 105 -11.68 5.91 11.10
N ASN A 106 -11.63 4.58 10.91
CA ASN A 106 -12.57 3.65 11.55
C ASN A 106 -12.04 3.05 12.86
N ASP A 107 -10.72 2.85 12.99
CA ASP A 107 -10.08 2.30 14.18
C ASP A 107 -8.68 2.89 14.42
N PRO A 108 -8.62 4.11 15.00
CA PRO A 108 -7.36 4.78 15.29
C PRO A 108 -6.40 3.99 16.19
N LYS A 109 -6.91 3.09 17.04
CA LYS A 109 -6.07 2.32 17.97
C LYS A 109 -5.31 1.23 17.22
N HIS A 110 -5.98 0.47 16.38
CA HIS A 110 -5.33 -0.53 15.53
C HIS A 110 -4.42 0.13 14.49
N TYR A 111 -4.76 1.32 13.99
CA TYR A 111 -3.84 2.10 13.17
C TYR A 111 -2.50 2.38 13.88
N GLN A 112 -2.53 2.88 15.11
CA GLN A 112 -1.30 3.14 15.88
C GLN A 112 -0.48 1.87 16.12
N GLN A 113 -1.14 0.76 16.44
CA GLN A 113 -0.47 -0.54 16.57
C GLN A 113 0.19 -0.96 15.25
N PHE A 114 -0.52 -0.83 14.12
CA PHE A 114 -0.02 -1.18 12.80
C PHE A 114 1.22 -0.37 12.41
N ILE A 115 1.19 0.94 12.69
CA ILE A 115 2.31 1.85 12.41
C ILE A 115 3.49 1.59 13.36
N SER A 116 3.24 1.23 14.62
CA SER A 116 4.29 0.93 15.60
C SER A 116 5.17 -0.27 15.21
N VAL A 117 4.64 -1.18 14.39
CA VAL A 117 5.31 -2.40 13.93
C VAL A 117 6.36 -2.12 12.84
N MET A 118 6.45 -0.88 12.36
CA MET A 118 7.51 -0.41 11.46
C MET A 118 8.81 0.01 12.19
N LYS A 119 8.84 -0.02 13.53
CA LYS A 119 10.06 0.23 14.32
C LYS A 119 11.01 -0.97 14.34
#